data_AF-A0A0R3T149-F1
#
_entry.id   AF-A0A0R3T149-F1
#
_cell.length_a   1.000
_cell.length_b   1.000
_cell.length_c   1.000
_cell.angle_alpha   90.00
_cell.angle_beta   90.00
_cell.angle_gamma   90.00
#
_symmetry.space_group_name_H-M   'P 1'
#
loop_
_entity.id
_entity.type
_entity.pdbx_description
1 polymer ?
#
loop_
_entity_poly.entity_id
_entity_poly.type
_entity_poly.pdbx_seq_one_letter_code
_entity_poly.pdbx_strand_id
1 'polypeptide(L)'
;MNNSVCLICKGNIKTIFAVPCTCDHVFHLACLMRWISQKTTDHYCPCPQSSCDKEFDSLNVLSTDVGGLKLLTTINNLICPICIDVLKSPSVIMNCCGRTICLDCFIPALERKSECPMDRSGLNEITALSWTQDSATLFRDYNPTVKYLKDIGRALSSNYTCRLCKSPEDADNIYFCISCSAYYHRKCDPNIVFQCHPFIWICRSCIEQSRGEPK
;
A
#
# COMPACT_ATOMS: atom_id res chain seq x y z
N MET A 1 -18.39 -13.73 -14.65
CA MET A 1 -17.44 -12.63 -14.40
C MET A 1 -18.26 -11.39 -14.13
N ASN A 2 -18.37 -10.94 -12.88
CA ASN A 2 -19.00 -9.66 -12.58
C ASN A 2 -18.04 -8.54 -12.99
N ASN A 3 -18.24 -7.99 -14.19
CA ASN A 3 -17.52 -6.82 -14.67
C ASN A 3 -18.00 -5.59 -13.87
N SER A 4 -17.46 -5.43 -12.66
CA SER A 4 -17.67 -4.20 -11.90
C SER A 4 -16.84 -3.09 -12.54
N VAL A 5 -17.46 -1.94 -12.79
CA VAL A 5 -16.78 -0.76 -13.34
C VAL A 5 -16.63 0.30 -12.25
N CYS A 6 -15.51 1.01 -12.28
CA CYS A 6 -15.28 2.12 -11.37
C CYS A 6 -16.23 3.27 -11.72
N LEU A 7 -17.03 3.73 -10.77
CA LEU A 7 -18.03 4.78 -11.02
C LEU A 7 -17.41 6.17 -11.29
N ILE A 8 -16.12 6.38 -10.98
CA ILE A 8 -15.38 7.62 -11.30
C ILE A 8 -14.80 7.57 -12.72
N CYS A 9 -13.88 6.63 -13.01
CA CYS A 9 -13.14 6.62 -14.28
C CYS A 9 -13.81 5.78 -15.38
N LYS A 10 -14.88 5.05 -15.04
CA LYS A 10 -15.59 4.09 -15.92
C LYS A 10 -14.72 2.93 -16.43
N GLY A 11 -13.50 2.78 -15.93
CA GLY A 11 -12.62 1.66 -16.23
C GLY A 11 -13.04 0.38 -15.49
N ASN A 12 -12.67 -0.76 -16.04
CA ASN A 12 -12.93 -2.07 -15.43
C ASN A 12 -12.15 -2.24 -14.12
N ILE A 13 -12.80 -2.85 -13.13
CA ILE A 13 -12.18 -3.27 -11.88
C ILE A 13 -11.74 -4.72 -12.06
N LYS A 14 -10.44 -4.98 -11.87
CA LYS A 14 -9.87 -6.32 -12.06
C LYS A 14 -10.12 -7.21 -10.85
N THR A 15 -9.47 -6.90 -9.73
CA THR A 15 -9.43 -7.79 -8.56
C THR A 15 -9.60 -7.09 -7.23
N ILE A 16 -9.17 -5.82 -7.12
CA ILE A 16 -9.20 -5.07 -5.86
C ILE A 16 -9.90 -3.73 -6.08
N PHE A 17 -10.74 -3.34 -5.13
CA PHE A 17 -11.52 -2.12 -5.19
C PHE A 17 -11.85 -1.57 -3.81
N ALA A 18 -12.34 -0.34 -3.79
CA ALA A 18 -12.79 0.36 -2.60
C ALA A 18 -14.29 0.60 -2.64
N VAL A 19 -14.93 0.48 -1.49
CA VAL A 19 -16.35 0.79 -1.26
C VAL A 19 -16.43 1.67 -0.01
N PRO A 20 -17.05 2.86 -0.07
CA PRO A 20 -17.32 3.67 1.13
C PRO A 20 -18.15 2.87 2.13
N CYS A 21 -17.83 2.94 3.42
CA CYS A 21 -18.52 2.11 4.44
C CYS A 21 -20.04 2.39 4.57
N THR A 22 -20.52 3.52 4.03
CA THR A 22 -21.92 3.92 4.11
C THR A 22 -22.75 3.51 2.89
N CYS A 23 -22.15 3.08 1.77
CA CYS A 23 -22.86 2.65 0.56
C CYS A 23 -22.23 1.40 -0.07
N ASP A 24 -22.74 0.96 -1.20
CA ASP A 24 -22.29 -0.22 -1.97
C ASP A 24 -21.63 0.18 -3.31
N HIS A 25 -21.38 1.47 -3.52
CA HIS A 25 -20.76 2.00 -4.73
C HIS A 25 -19.29 1.61 -4.84
N VAL A 26 -18.90 1.13 -6.01
CA VAL A 26 -17.59 0.51 -6.25
C VAL A 26 -16.65 1.44 -7.03
N PHE A 27 -15.41 1.55 -6.56
CA PHE A 27 -14.38 2.41 -7.16
C PHE A 27 -13.01 1.72 -7.17
N HIS A 28 -12.12 2.09 -8.11
CA HIS A 28 -10.69 1.86 -7.88
C HIS A 28 -10.26 2.64 -6.63
N LEU A 29 -9.46 2.02 -5.77
CA LEU A 29 -8.98 2.68 -4.55
C LEU A 29 -8.28 4.01 -4.86
N ALA A 30 -7.40 4.05 -5.86
CA ALA A 30 -6.73 5.29 -6.27
C ALA A 30 -7.68 6.36 -6.82
N CYS A 31 -8.74 5.99 -7.55
CA CYS A 31 -9.72 6.95 -8.03
C CYS A 31 -10.48 7.58 -6.86
N LEU A 32 -10.91 6.76 -5.90
CA LEU A 32 -11.64 7.24 -4.72
C LEU A 32 -10.75 8.12 -3.84
N MET A 33 -9.49 7.71 -3.57
CA MET A 33 -8.54 8.51 -2.79
C MET A 33 -8.24 9.87 -3.44
N ARG A 34 -8.16 9.92 -4.77
CA ARG A 34 -8.00 11.18 -5.51
C ARG A 34 -9.24 12.08 -5.41
N TRP A 35 -10.44 11.50 -5.51
CA TRP A 35 -11.69 12.24 -5.30
C TRP A 35 -11.74 12.85 -3.89
N ILE A 36 -11.45 12.03 -2.87
CA ILE A 36 -11.37 12.44 -1.47
C ILE A 36 -10.43 13.65 -1.33
N SER A 37 -9.22 13.60 -1.89
CA SER A 37 -8.26 14.74 -1.86
C SER A 37 -8.75 16.04 -2.48
N GLN A 38 -9.77 16.00 -3.33
CA GLN A 38 -10.33 17.18 -4.00
C GLN A 38 -11.64 17.68 -3.37
N LYS A 39 -12.33 16.82 -2.63
CA LYS A 39 -13.73 17.03 -2.22
C LYS A 39 -13.96 16.88 -0.72
N THR A 40 -12.94 16.54 0.07
CA THR A 40 -13.09 16.48 1.53
C THR A 40 -13.42 17.86 2.09
N THR A 41 -14.46 17.93 2.90
CA THR A 41 -14.81 19.09 3.72
C THR A 41 -14.97 18.59 5.16
N ASP A 42 -14.18 19.12 6.10
CA ASP A 42 -14.29 18.81 7.54
C ASP A 42 -14.33 17.31 7.89
N HIS A 43 -13.39 16.53 7.35
CA HIS A 43 -13.22 15.08 7.55
C HIS A 43 -14.26 14.16 6.90
N TYR A 44 -15.34 14.70 6.34
CA TYR A 44 -16.34 13.93 5.61
C TYR A 44 -16.17 14.09 4.11
N CYS A 45 -16.48 13.01 3.38
CA CYS A 45 -16.41 12.97 1.93
C CYS A 45 -17.75 12.56 1.34
N PRO A 46 -18.31 13.32 0.40
CA PRO A 46 -19.50 12.88 -0.32
C PRO A 46 -19.14 11.73 -1.26
N CYS A 47 -20.05 10.77 -1.39
CA CYS A 47 -19.94 9.70 -2.38
C CYS A 47 -19.77 10.31 -3.79
N PRO A 48 -18.81 9.84 -4.61
CA PRO A 48 -18.64 10.34 -5.97
C PRO A 48 -19.82 10.05 -6.91
N GLN A 49 -20.72 9.14 -6.54
CA GLN A 49 -21.88 8.80 -7.34
C GLN A 49 -22.95 9.89 -7.20
N SER A 50 -23.32 10.55 -8.30
CA SER A 50 -24.22 11.71 -8.29
C SER A 50 -25.63 11.44 -7.76
N SER A 51 -26.10 10.19 -7.82
CA SER A 51 -27.39 9.76 -7.27
C SER A 51 -27.32 9.37 -5.79
N CYS A 52 -26.16 9.50 -5.15
CA CYS A 52 -25.92 9.11 -3.77
C CYS A 52 -25.69 10.34 -2.90
N ASP A 53 -26.49 10.49 -1.86
CA ASP A 53 -26.43 11.57 -0.87
C ASP A 53 -25.57 11.24 0.36
N LYS A 54 -25.06 10.02 0.43
CA LYS A 54 -24.28 9.54 1.58
C LYS A 54 -22.87 10.13 1.63
N GLU A 55 -22.45 10.46 2.84
CA GLU A 55 -21.08 10.83 3.18
C GLU A 55 -20.36 9.67 3.87
N PHE A 56 -19.03 9.73 3.90
CA PHE A 56 -18.18 8.73 4.54
C PHE A 56 -16.85 9.32 4.99
N ASP A 57 -16.25 8.70 6.00
CA ASP A 57 -14.93 9.00 6.57
C ASP A 57 -14.02 7.76 6.60
N SER A 58 -14.52 6.66 6.05
CA SER A 58 -13.95 5.32 6.11
C SER A 58 -14.35 4.51 4.88
N LEU A 59 -13.49 3.57 4.50
CA LEU A 59 -13.71 2.75 3.32
C LEU A 59 -13.20 1.32 3.49
N ASN A 60 -13.93 0.39 2.88
CA ASN A 60 -13.56 -1.01 2.80
C ASN A 60 -12.76 -1.25 1.52
N VAL A 61 -11.59 -1.87 1.66
CA VAL A 61 -10.80 -2.37 0.54
C VAL A 61 -11.08 -3.85 0.39
N LEU A 62 -11.66 -4.23 -0.73
CA LEU A 62 -12.13 -5.59 -0.99
C LEU A 62 -11.40 -6.20 -2.19
N SER A 63 -11.36 -7.52 -2.22
CA SER A 63 -10.92 -8.28 -3.37
C SER A 63 -11.98 -9.28 -3.82
N THR A 64 -12.04 -9.53 -5.12
CA THR A 64 -12.78 -10.63 -5.72
C THR A 64 -11.79 -11.67 -6.25
N ASP A 65 -11.82 -12.88 -5.68
CA ASP A 65 -11.11 -14.05 -6.16
C ASP A 65 -12.09 -15.19 -6.52
N VAL A 66 -11.56 -16.37 -6.87
CA VAL A 66 -12.39 -17.55 -7.22
C VAL A 66 -13.26 -17.99 -6.04
N GLY A 67 -12.88 -17.66 -4.80
CA GLY A 67 -13.64 -17.92 -3.57
C GLY A 67 -14.71 -16.87 -3.23
N GLY A 68 -14.82 -15.80 -4.04
CA GLY A 68 -15.83 -14.75 -3.88
C GLY A 68 -15.27 -13.43 -3.37
N LEU A 69 -16.13 -12.66 -2.70
CA LEU A 69 -15.78 -11.35 -2.16
C LEU A 69 -15.08 -11.47 -0.81
N LYS A 70 -13.90 -10.89 -0.68
CA LYS A 70 -13.09 -10.88 0.53
C LYS A 70 -12.76 -9.44 0.95
N LEU A 71 -13.08 -9.10 2.20
CA LEU A 71 -12.60 -7.86 2.81
C LEU A 71 -11.10 -8.00 3.11
N LEU A 72 -10.27 -7.12 2.55
CA LEU A 72 -8.84 -7.10 2.80
C LEU A 72 -8.49 -6.26 4.03
N THR A 73 -9.06 -5.05 4.11
CA THR A 73 -8.95 -4.14 5.25
C THR A 73 -10.02 -3.06 5.20
N THR A 74 -10.22 -2.38 6.32
CA THR A 74 -10.94 -1.11 6.41
C THR A 74 -9.94 0.00 6.68
N ILE A 75 -10.02 1.10 5.93
CA ILE A 75 -9.29 2.33 6.20
C ILE A 75 -10.20 3.23 7.02
N ASN A 76 -9.87 3.43 8.28
CA ASN A 76 -10.57 4.36 9.16
C ASN A 76 -9.86 5.72 9.13
N ASN A 77 -10.64 6.80 9.13
CA ASN A 77 -10.17 8.19 9.12
C ASN A 77 -9.27 8.47 7.91
N LEU A 78 -9.87 8.98 6.84
CA LEU A 78 -9.18 9.23 5.57
C LEU A 78 -8.16 10.37 5.62
N ILE A 79 -8.10 11.09 6.75
CA ILE A 79 -7.14 12.16 7.02
C ILE A 79 -6.02 11.64 7.92
N CYS A 80 -4.79 11.81 7.47
CA CYS A 80 -3.60 11.52 8.25
C CYS A 80 -3.53 12.48 9.46
N PRO A 81 -3.53 11.99 10.71
CA PRO A 81 -3.46 12.83 11.91
C PRO A 81 -2.12 13.54 12.11
N ILE A 82 -1.08 13.24 11.31
CA ILE A 82 0.23 13.87 11.42
C ILE A 82 0.36 15.03 10.43
N CYS A 83 0.07 14.81 9.14
CA CYS A 83 0.18 15.87 8.14
C CYS A 83 -1.14 16.63 7.89
N ILE A 84 -2.23 16.21 8.52
CA ILE A 84 -3.57 16.83 8.42
C ILE A 84 -4.01 16.96 6.95
N ASP A 85 -3.74 15.91 6.19
CA ASP A 85 -4.04 15.80 4.75
C ASP A 85 -4.58 14.41 4.47
N VAL A 86 -5.24 14.23 3.32
CA VAL A 86 -5.74 12.93 2.88
C VAL A 86 -4.59 11.92 2.82
N LEU A 87 -4.85 10.69 3.26
CA LEU A 87 -3.87 9.61 3.28
C LEU A 87 -3.22 9.42 1.90
N LYS A 88 -1.89 9.34 1.90
CA LYS A 88 -1.05 9.17 0.70
C LYS A 88 -0.57 7.73 0.63
N SER A 89 -0.42 7.21 -0.59
CA SER A 89 0.20 5.90 -0.80
C SER A 89 1.72 6.04 -0.72
N PRO A 90 2.44 5.17 0.03
CA PRO A 90 1.93 4.15 0.94
C PRO A 90 1.45 4.72 2.29
N SER A 91 0.48 4.06 2.91
CA SER A 91 -0.02 4.34 4.26
C SER A 91 0.13 3.13 5.18
N VAL A 92 0.12 3.37 6.48
CA VAL A 92 0.22 2.34 7.53
C VAL A 92 -1.00 2.41 8.43
N ILE A 93 -1.69 1.29 8.54
CA ILE A 93 -2.77 1.05 9.49
C ILE A 93 -2.12 0.45 10.75
N MET A 94 -2.27 1.11 11.88
CA MET A 94 -1.74 0.66 13.16
C MET A 94 -2.73 -0.28 13.83
N ASN A 95 -2.34 -1.52 14.07
CA ASN A 95 -3.25 -2.53 14.64
C ASN A 95 -3.64 -2.21 16.09
N CYS A 96 -2.81 -1.48 16.84
CA CYS A 96 -3.09 -1.13 18.25
C CYS A 96 -4.30 -0.18 18.42
N CYS A 97 -4.45 0.80 17.52
CA CYS A 97 -5.46 1.85 17.63
C CYS A 97 -6.38 1.98 16.42
N GLY A 98 -6.15 1.18 15.36
CA GLY A 98 -6.94 1.19 14.13
C GLY A 98 -6.81 2.46 13.28
N ARG A 99 -5.95 3.41 13.66
CA ARG A 99 -5.71 4.65 12.91
C ARG A 99 -4.76 4.40 11.74
N THR A 100 -4.97 5.16 10.67
CA THR A 100 -4.13 5.12 9.48
C THR A 100 -3.30 6.40 9.38
N ILE A 101 -2.04 6.27 8.97
CA ILE A 101 -1.11 7.38 8.78
C ILE A 101 -0.31 7.18 7.49
N CYS A 102 0.07 8.27 6.81
CA CYS A 102 0.99 8.18 5.69
C CYS A 102 2.32 7.55 6.15
N LEU A 103 2.91 6.67 5.35
CA LEU A 103 4.19 6.03 5.68
C LEU A 103 5.30 7.06 5.91
N ASP A 104 5.34 8.11 5.07
CA ASP A 104 6.28 9.23 5.20
C ASP A 104 6.11 10.04 6.48
N CYS A 105 4.91 10.02 7.08
CA CYS A 105 4.66 10.64 8.39
C CYS A 105 5.00 9.68 9.54
N PHE A 106 4.83 8.38 9.33
CA PHE A 106 5.08 7.37 10.36
C PHE A 106 6.56 7.18 10.64
N ILE A 107 7.40 7.09 9.60
CA ILE A 107 8.84 6.83 9.74
C ILE A 107 9.52 7.86 10.66
N PRO A 108 9.36 9.18 10.47
CA PRO A 108 9.94 10.17 11.39
C PRO A 108 9.36 10.14 12.81
N ALA A 109 8.12 9.66 12.97
CA ALA A 109 7.55 9.47 14.31
C ALA A 109 8.27 8.33 15.05
N LEU A 110 8.54 7.22 14.37
CA LEU A 110 9.24 6.06 14.93
C LEU A 110 10.72 6.32 15.24
N GLU A 111 11.36 7.16 14.43
CA GLU A 111 12.75 7.60 14.70
C GLU A 111 12.86 8.34 16.03
N ARG A 112 11.81 9.07 16.43
CA ARG A 112 11.77 9.75 17.73
C ARG A 112 11.43 8.80 18.87
N LYS A 113 10.47 7.92 18.66
CA LYS A 113 10.06 6.93 19.67
C LYS A 113 9.45 5.71 18.98
N SER A 114 9.95 4.52 19.31
CA SER A 114 9.48 3.25 18.74
C SER A 114 8.14 2.78 19.33
N GLU A 115 7.15 3.66 19.31
CA GLU A 115 5.78 3.47 19.79
C GLU A 115 4.80 4.05 18.77
N CYS A 116 3.54 3.65 18.86
CA CYS A 116 2.49 4.22 18.05
C CYS A 116 2.36 5.74 18.33
N PRO A 117 2.38 6.61 17.30
CA PRO A 117 2.28 8.06 17.49
C PRO A 117 0.92 8.53 18.00
N MET A 118 -0.09 7.66 18.03
CA MET A 118 -1.47 8.00 18.39
C MET A 118 -1.79 7.67 19.85
N ASP A 119 -1.47 6.45 20.29
CA ASP A 119 -1.84 5.94 21.62
C ASP A 119 -0.61 5.58 22.48
N ARG A 120 0.61 5.69 21.92
CA ARG A 120 1.88 5.36 22.58
C ARG A 120 2.03 3.88 22.96
N SER A 121 1.18 3.01 22.41
CA SER A 121 1.31 1.57 22.56
C SER A 121 2.54 1.05 21.81
N GLY A 122 3.10 -0.07 22.29
CA GLY A 122 4.16 -0.78 21.57
C GLY A 122 3.69 -1.27 20.19
N LEU A 123 4.59 -1.25 19.21
CA LEU A 123 4.28 -1.63 17.83
C LEU A 123 4.63 -3.10 17.57
N ASN A 124 3.65 -3.97 17.83
CA ASN A 124 3.80 -5.41 17.62
C ASN A 124 3.27 -5.86 16.25
N GLU A 125 2.39 -5.08 15.63
CA GLU A 125 1.85 -5.37 14.31
C GLU A 125 1.41 -4.09 13.62
N ILE A 126 1.70 -3.97 12.33
CA ILE A 126 1.18 -2.94 11.46
C ILE A 126 0.71 -3.55 10.13
N THR A 127 -0.20 -2.86 9.45
CA THR A 127 -0.57 -3.19 8.08
C THR A 127 -0.21 -2.04 7.15
N ALA A 128 0.78 -2.21 6.28
CA ALA A 128 1.08 -1.28 5.20
C ALA A 128 0.11 -1.50 4.03
N LEU A 129 -0.41 -0.41 3.50
CA LEU A 129 -1.29 -0.37 2.34
C LEU A 129 -0.68 0.57 1.30
N SER A 130 -0.46 0.07 0.10
CA SER A 130 -0.12 0.87 -1.07
C SER A 130 -1.15 0.66 -2.16
N TRP A 131 -1.39 1.68 -2.96
CA TRP A 131 -2.29 1.60 -4.11
C TRP A 131 -1.69 2.27 -5.33
N THR A 132 -1.99 1.67 -6.49
CA THR A 132 -1.82 2.23 -7.82
C THR A 132 -3.20 2.43 -8.45
N GLN A 133 -3.25 2.90 -9.70
CA GLN A 133 -4.52 3.09 -10.38
C GLN A 133 -5.36 1.80 -10.47
N ASP A 134 -4.71 0.66 -10.70
CA ASP A 134 -5.38 -0.59 -11.04
C ASP A 134 -5.32 -1.65 -9.92
N SER A 135 -4.55 -1.41 -8.86
CA SER A 135 -4.29 -2.41 -7.82
C SER A 135 -4.06 -1.77 -6.45
N ALA A 136 -4.25 -2.57 -5.41
CA ALA A 136 -3.79 -2.23 -4.08
C ALA A 136 -3.09 -3.43 -3.45
N THR A 137 -2.13 -3.13 -2.60
CA THR A 137 -1.26 -4.10 -1.97
C THR A 137 -1.34 -3.89 -0.47
N LEU A 138 -1.67 -4.97 0.25
CA LEU A 138 -1.59 -5.00 1.70
C LEU A 138 -0.41 -5.86 2.14
N PHE A 139 0.24 -5.41 3.20
CA PHE A 139 1.28 -6.16 3.86
C PHE A 139 1.14 -6.01 5.38
N ARG A 140 1.31 -7.12 6.12
CA ARG A 140 1.32 -7.12 7.59
C ARG A 140 2.73 -7.40 8.10
N ASP A 141 3.25 -6.49 8.90
CA ASP A 141 4.52 -6.63 9.60
C ASP A 141 4.29 -6.88 11.09
N TYR A 142 4.95 -7.88 11.65
CA TYR A 142 4.89 -8.23 13.08
C TYR A 142 6.13 -7.76 13.86
N ASN A 143 7.07 -7.08 13.20
CA ASN A 143 8.23 -6.48 13.87
C ASN A 143 8.70 -5.21 13.13
N PRO A 144 7.89 -4.14 13.16
CA PRO A 144 8.17 -2.92 12.41
C PRO A 144 9.40 -2.20 12.96
N THR A 145 10.51 -2.27 12.23
CA THR A 145 11.70 -1.45 12.48
C THR A 145 11.76 -0.27 11.52
N VAL A 146 12.34 0.86 11.95
CA VAL A 146 12.53 2.04 11.09
C VAL A 146 13.24 1.68 9.78
N LYS A 147 14.30 0.84 9.86
CA LYS A 147 15.05 0.38 8.69
C LYS A 147 14.14 -0.35 7.71
N TYR A 148 13.39 -1.33 8.20
CA TYR A 148 12.52 -2.15 7.36
C TYR A 148 11.37 -1.34 6.75
N LEU A 149 10.79 -0.40 7.50
CA LEU A 149 9.77 0.51 7.00
C LEU A 149 10.27 1.44 5.88
N LYS A 150 11.51 1.91 5.96
CA LYS A 150 12.16 2.64 4.86
C LYS A 150 12.33 1.77 3.63
N ASP A 151 12.70 0.50 3.82
CA ASP A 151 12.83 -0.47 2.72
C ASP A 151 11.47 -0.79 2.08
N ILE A 152 10.40 -0.90 2.87
CA ILE A 152 9.01 -1.01 2.39
C ILE A 152 8.63 0.23 1.58
N GLY A 153 8.88 1.43 2.12
CA GLY A 153 8.52 2.68 1.43
C GLY A 153 9.20 2.81 0.08
N ARG A 154 10.46 2.39 -0.02
CA ARG A 154 11.16 2.23 -1.31
C ARG A 154 10.44 1.20 -2.17
N ALA A 155 10.30 -0.04 -1.70
CA ALA A 155 9.67 -1.13 -2.45
C ALA A 155 8.28 -0.79 -3.03
N LEU A 156 7.51 0.03 -2.32
CA LEU A 156 6.17 0.46 -2.71
C LEU A 156 6.13 1.80 -3.48
N SER A 157 7.27 2.44 -3.69
CA SER A 157 7.34 3.70 -4.45
C SER A 157 7.02 3.47 -5.93
N SER A 158 6.28 4.39 -6.53
CA SER A 158 5.87 4.31 -7.93
C SER A 158 6.96 4.71 -8.94
N ASN A 159 8.11 5.21 -8.46
CA ASN A 159 9.23 5.64 -9.29
C ASN A 159 10.38 4.64 -9.16
N TYR A 160 10.25 3.51 -9.85
CA TYR A 160 11.27 2.48 -9.92
C TYR A 160 11.81 2.37 -11.34
N THR A 161 13.06 1.94 -11.47
CA THR A 161 13.64 1.48 -12.72
C THR A 161 14.37 0.18 -12.45
N CYS A 162 14.19 -0.81 -13.32
CA CYS A 162 14.90 -2.07 -13.17
C CYS A 162 16.41 -1.83 -13.28
N ARG A 163 17.20 -2.32 -12.33
CA ARG A 163 18.66 -2.12 -12.32
C ARG A 163 19.33 -2.71 -13.56
N LEU A 164 18.76 -3.77 -14.12
CA LEU A 164 19.32 -4.51 -15.24
C LEU A 164 18.94 -3.88 -16.59
N CYS A 165 17.64 -3.78 -16.90
CA CYS A 165 17.21 -3.25 -18.20
C CYS A 165 16.97 -1.73 -18.21
N LYS A 166 17.07 -1.04 -17.06
CA LYS A 166 16.83 0.41 -16.88
C LYS A 166 15.42 0.89 -17.24
N SER A 167 14.51 -0.02 -17.58
CA SER A 167 13.13 0.30 -17.91
C SER A 167 12.23 0.34 -16.66
N PRO A 168 11.23 1.24 -16.60
CA PRO A 168 10.13 1.23 -15.63
C PRO A 168 8.91 0.39 -16.09
N GLU A 169 8.93 -0.17 -17.30
CA GLU A 169 7.81 -0.99 -17.82
C GLU A 169 7.69 -2.34 -17.10
N ASP A 170 6.50 -2.95 -17.06
CA ASP A 170 6.25 -4.23 -16.36
C ASP A 170 6.26 -4.12 -14.83
N ALA A 171 5.65 -3.02 -14.37
CA ALA A 171 5.36 -2.67 -12.97
C ALA A 171 4.93 -3.84 -12.09
N ASP A 172 4.03 -4.66 -12.63
CA ASP A 172 3.37 -5.72 -11.91
C ASP A 172 4.32 -6.90 -11.64
N ASN A 173 5.47 -6.98 -12.32
CA ASN A 173 6.48 -8.01 -12.17
C ASN A 173 7.82 -7.47 -11.67
N ILE A 174 7.81 -6.41 -10.85
CA ILE A 174 9.02 -5.88 -10.20
C ILE A 174 9.12 -6.29 -8.72
N TYR A 175 10.34 -6.38 -8.20
CA TYR A 175 10.62 -6.51 -6.77
C TYR A 175 11.79 -5.61 -6.35
N PHE A 176 11.85 -5.32 -5.05
CA PHE A 176 12.94 -4.57 -4.44
C PHE A 176 13.93 -5.51 -3.74
N CYS A 177 15.22 -5.36 -4.03
CA CYS A 177 16.28 -6.07 -3.33
C CYS A 177 16.69 -5.32 -2.06
N ILE A 178 16.49 -5.91 -0.87
CA ILE A 178 16.89 -5.27 0.40
C ILE A 178 18.40 -5.12 0.55
N SER A 179 19.17 -6.06 0.00
CA SER A 179 20.62 -6.06 0.20
C SER A 179 21.31 -4.94 -0.58
N CYS A 180 20.85 -4.61 -1.78
CA CYS A 180 21.48 -3.58 -2.62
C CYS A 180 20.58 -2.35 -2.88
N SER A 181 19.39 -2.31 -2.27
CA SER A 181 18.42 -1.22 -2.39
C SER A 181 18.06 -0.86 -3.84
N ALA A 182 17.85 -1.87 -4.70
CA ALA A 182 17.55 -1.67 -6.12
C ALA A 182 16.38 -2.53 -6.59
N TYR A 183 15.71 -2.09 -7.65
CA TYR A 183 14.56 -2.80 -8.23
C TYR A 183 14.97 -3.70 -9.40
N TYR A 184 14.23 -4.79 -9.58
CA TYR A 184 14.49 -5.78 -10.62
C TYR A 184 13.17 -6.32 -11.16
N HIS A 185 13.03 -6.41 -12.48
CA HIS A 185 11.96 -7.23 -13.04
C HIS A 185 12.26 -8.70 -12.80
N ARG A 186 11.23 -9.49 -12.46
CA ARG A 186 11.33 -10.94 -12.31
C ARG A 186 11.87 -11.61 -13.57
N LYS A 187 11.52 -11.11 -14.76
CA LYS A 187 12.07 -11.60 -16.03
C LYS A 187 13.54 -11.25 -16.24
N CYS A 188 13.99 -10.12 -15.69
CA CYS A 188 15.38 -9.67 -15.83
C CYS A 188 16.31 -10.35 -14.82
N ASP A 189 15.81 -10.67 -13.63
CA ASP A 189 16.51 -11.49 -12.62
C ASP A 189 15.68 -12.74 -12.27
N PRO A 190 15.63 -13.76 -13.15
CA PRO A 190 14.71 -14.90 -13.02
C PRO A 190 15.08 -15.91 -11.93
N ASN A 191 16.33 -15.91 -11.45
CA ASN A 191 16.82 -16.87 -10.45
C ASN A 191 16.77 -16.26 -9.05
N ILE A 192 15.58 -15.81 -8.64
CA ILE A 192 15.41 -15.21 -7.31
C ILE A 192 15.42 -16.34 -6.27
N VAL A 193 16.46 -16.38 -5.44
CA VAL A 193 16.70 -17.54 -4.55
C VAL A 193 16.09 -17.34 -3.16
N PHE A 194 15.73 -16.11 -2.79
CA PHE A 194 15.23 -15.85 -1.43
C PHE A 194 14.21 -14.71 -1.36
N GLN A 195 13.01 -15.05 -0.87
CA GLN A 195 11.94 -14.12 -0.58
C GLN A 195 11.93 -13.84 0.93
N CYS A 196 12.41 -12.66 1.33
CA CYS A 196 12.24 -12.20 2.71
C CYS A 196 10.79 -11.75 2.98
N HIS A 197 10.07 -11.37 1.91
CA HIS A 197 8.80 -10.65 1.95
C HIS A 197 8.14 -10.60 0.55
N PRO A 198 6.81 -10.40 0.40
CA PRO A 198 6.14 -10.27 -0.90
C PRO A 198 6.81 -9.32 -1.91
N PHE A 199 7.28 -8.16 -1.46
CA PHE A 199 7.92 -7.13 -2.30
C PHE A 199 9.42 -6.94 -2.05
N ILE A 200 9.95 -7.57 -1.00
CA ILE A 200 11.34 -7.44 -0.59
C ILE A 200 12.03 -8.79 -0.73
N TRP A 201 12.96 -8.84 -1.66
CA TRP A 201 13.70 -10.06 -2.02
C TRP A 201 15.20 -9.78 -1.89
N ILE A 202 16.02 -10.79 -2.14
CA ILE A 202 17.45 -10.60 -2.37
C ILE A 202 17.73 -10.98 -3.82
N CYS A 203 18.30 -10.07 -4.60
CA CYS A 203 18.65 -10.32 -5.99
C CYS A 203 19.78 -11.36 -6.09
N ARG A 204 19.87 -12.01 -7.25
CA ARG A 204 20.85 -13.07 -7.49
C ARG A 204 22.28 -12.65 -7.15
N SER A 205 22.70 -11.47 -7.61
CA SER A 205 24.07 -10.97 -7.40
C SER A 205 24.43 -10.83 -5.92
N CYS A 206 23.49 -10.37 -5.08
CA CYS A 206 23.74 -10.26 -3.65
C CYS A 206 23.84 -11.63 -2.96
N ILE A 207 23.07 -12.61 -3.43
CA ILE A 207 23.13 -13.98 -2.91
C ILE A 207 24.46 -14.63 -3.30
N GLU A 208 24.91 -14.48 -4.54
CA GLU A 208 26.19 -15.00 -5.01
C GLU A 208 27.37 -14.39 -4.23
N GLN A 209 27.32 -13.08 -3.93
CA GLN A 209 28.32 -12.41 -3.09
C GLN A 209 28.35 -12.96 -1.66
N SER A 210 27.18 -13.19 -1.06
CA SER A 210 27.09 -13.75 0.30
C SER A 210 27.59 -15.21 0.42
N ARG A 211 27.64 -15.95 -0.69
CA ARG A 211 28.14 -17.33 -0.76
C ARG A 211 29.63 -17.41 -1.12
N GLY A 212 30.21 -16.29 -1.57
CA GLY A 212 31.56 -16.20 -2.12
C GLY A 212 32.61 -15.64 -1.15
N GLU A 213 32.29 -15.36 0.11
CA GLU A 213 33.30 -15.08 1.13
C GLU A 213 33.90 -16.41 1.65
N PRO A 214 35.17 -16.73 1.34
CA PRO A 214 35.88 -17.73 2.11
C PRO A 214 36.15 -17.14 3.51
N LYS A 215 35.78 -17.89 4.55
CA LYS A 215 36.33 -17.69 5.89
C LYS A 215 37.83 -17.97 5.90
#